data_AF-A0A7C5T2G0-F1
#
_entry.id   AF-A0A7C5T2G0-F1
#
_cell.length_a   1.000
_cell.length_b   1.000
_cell.length_c   1.000
_cell.angle_alpha   90.00
_cell.angle_beta   90.00
_cell.angle_gamma   90.00
#
_symmetry.space_group_name_H-M   'P 1'
#
loop_
_entity.id
_entity.type
_entity.pdbx_description
1 polymer ?
#
loop_
_entity_poly.entity_id
_entity_poly.type
_entity_poly.pdbx_seq_one_letter_code
_entity_poly.pdbx_strand_id
1 'polypeptide(L)'
;MRRVRNARVDEEDVDLLVETQLRVYVVEVKIRPKHEDVGRVLAKVDVVKRYYPDKGVVGVLAGAMVGREVESYAREKGVEVYAY
;
A
#
# COMPACT_ATOMS: atom_id res chain seq x y z
N MET A 1 1.36 -15.06 10.72
CA MET A 1 1.38 -13.66 10.24
C MET A 1 2.82 -13.22 10.17
N ARG A 2 3.28 -12.72 9.02
CA ARG A 2 4.66 -12.23 8.82
C ARG A 2 4.62 -10.73 8.53
N ARG A 3 5.57 -9.97 9.09
CA ARG A 3 5.69 -8.52 8.89
C ARG A 3 7.16 -8.21 8.58
N VAL A 4 7.40 -7.47 7.51
CA VAL A 4 8.75 -7.07 7.09
C VAL A 4 8.73 -5.57 6.84
N ARG A 5 9.54 -4.83 7.61
CA ARG A 5 9.76 -3.40 7.36
C ARG A 5 10.83 -3.22 6.28
N ASN A 6 10.71 -2.17 5.49
CA ASN A 6 11.60 -1.88 4.36
C ASN A 6 11.80 -3.13 3.49
N ALA A 7 10.68 -3.77 3.16
CA ALA A 7 10.69 -5.00 2.39
C ALA A 7 11.06 -4.68 0.94
N ARG A 8 11.97 -5.47 0.36
CA ARG A 8 12.28 -5.36 -1.06
C ARG A 8 11.58 -6.47 -1.83
N VAL A 9 10.80 -6.09 -2.84
CA VAL A 9 10.14 -7.00 -3.78
C VAL A 9 10.53 -6.55 -5.18
N ASP A 10 11.37 -7.33 -5.87
CA ASP A 10 12.12 -6.90 -7.05
C ASP A 10 12.96 -5.63 -6.81
N GLU A 11 12.66 -4.59 -7.58
CA GLU A 11 13.30 -3.27 -7.53
C GLU A 11 12.47 -2.28 -6.70
N GLU A 12 11.31 -2.71 -6.17
CA GLU A 12 10.44 -1.88 -5.34
C GLU A 12 10.74 -2.08 -3.86
N ASP A 13 10.97 -0.96 -3.17
CA ASP A 13 11.03 -0.90 -1.72
C ASP A 13 9.65 -0.59 -1.15
N VAL A 14 9.16 -1.40 -0.21
CA VAL A 14 7.88 -1.24 0.48
C VAL A 14 8.15 -0.91 1.94
N ASP A 15 7.59 0.19 2.45
CA ASP A 15 7.86 0.64 3.84
C ASP A 15 7.49 -0.46 4.86
N LEU A 16 6.34 -1.11 4.67
CA LEU A 16 5.91 -2.26 5.44
C LEU A 16 5.10 -3.24 4.60
N LEU A 17 5.58 -4.48 4.51
CA LEU A 17 4.85 -5.60 3.92
C LEU A 17 4.28 -6.49 5.04
N VAL A 18 2.96 -6.68 5.05
CA VAL A 18 2.28 -7.56 6.00
C VAL A 18 1.63 -8.72 5.27
N GLU A 19 2.13 -9.92 5.52
CA GLU A 19 1.59 -11.15 4.96
C GLU A 19 0.73 -11.88 5.99
N THR A 20 -0.51 -12.16 5.59
CA THR A 20 -1.48 -12.97 6.34
C THR A 20 -1.76 -14.27 5.59
N GLN A 21 -2.73 -15.06 6.09
CA GLN A 21 -3.15 -16.29 5.42
C GLN A 21 -3.78 -16.00 4.05
N LEU A 22 -4.70 -15.04 3.97
CA LEU A 22 -5.49 -14.77 2.76
C LEU A 22 -5.08 -13.50 2.01
N ARG A 23 -4.37 -12.58 2.68
CA ARG A 23 -4.05 -11.26 2.12
C ARG A 23 -2.61 -10.83 2.39
N VAL A 24 -2.08 -10.01 1.49
CA VAL A 24 -0.83 -9.27 1.66
C VAL A 24 -1.14 -7.78 1.61
N TYR A 25 -0.63 -7.03 2.59
CA TYR A 25 -0.81 -5.58 2.65
C TYR A 25 0.52 -4.90 2.30
N VAL A 26 0.45 -4.01 1.31
CA VAL A 26 1.55 -3.15 0.86
C VAL A 26 1.31 -1.79 1.48
N VAL A 27 2.02 -1.50 2.57
CA VAL A 27 1.81 -0.29 3.36
C VAL A 27 2.89 0.73 3.04
N GLU A 28 2.47 1.93 2.65
CA GLU A 28 3.33 3.10 2.45
C GLU A 28 2.95 4.20 3.44
N VAL A 29 3.95 4.85 4.02
CA VAL A 29 3.78 5.89 5.03
C VAL A 29 4.22 7.23 4.48
N LYS A 30 3.33 8.23 4.49
CA LYS A 30 3.61 9.59 4.03
C LYS A 30 3.03 10.63 4.98
N ILE A 31 3.81 11.66 5.32
CA ILE A 31 3.32 12.75 6.18
C ILE A 31 2.15 13.49 5.52
N ARG A 32 2.27 13.85 4.24
CA ARG A 32 1.24 14.56 3.46
C ARG A 32 1.12 13.92 2.08
N PRO A 33 0.33 12.85 1.93
CA PRO A 33 0.22 12.15 0.66
C PRO A 33 -0.55 12.95 -0.38
N LYS A 34 -0.28 12.66 -1.65
CA LYS A 34 -0.92 13.22 -2.84
C LYS A 34 -1.46 12.11 -3.76
N HIS A 35 -2.17 12.51 -4.82
CA HIS A 35 -2.63 11.60 -5.88
C HIS A 35 -1.50 10.74 -6.47
N GLU A 36 -0.31 11.31 -6.65
CA GLU A 36 0.86 10.57 -7.13
C GLU A 36 1.28 9.42 -6.19
N ASP A 37 1.12 9.58 -4.88
CA ASP A 37 1.48 8.54 -3.90
C ASP A 37 0.50 7.36 -3.97
N VAL A 38 -0.79 7.63 -4.23
CA VAL A 38 -1.79 6.58 -4.49
C VAL A 38 -1.39 5.77 -5.73
N GLY A 39 -0.98 6.44 -6.81
CA GLY A 39 -0.48 5.78 -8.02
C GLY A 39 0.73 4.91 -7.75
N ARG A 40 1.68 5.38 -6.93
CA ARG A 40 2.86 4.59 -6.52
C ARG A 40 2.47 3.36 -5.69
N VAL A 41 1.53 3.49 -4.76
CA VAL A 41 1.01 2.34 -3.99
C VAL A 41 0.42 1.29 -4.93
N LEU A 42 -0.39 1.70 -5.92
CA LEU A 42 -0.98 0.79 -6.90
C LEU A 42 0.07 0.07 -7.73
N ALA A 43 1.10 0.78 -8.19
CA ALA A 43 2.21 0.17 -8.93
C ALA A 43 2.94 -0.91 -8.10
N LYS A 44 3.24 -0.61 -6.82
CA LYS A 44 3.85 -1.57 -5.90
C LYS A 44 2.93 -2.78 -5.65
N VAL A 45 1.63 -2.55 -5.49
CA VAL A 45 0.64 -3.62 -5.37
C VAL A 45 0.67 -4.55 -6.57
N ASP A 46 0.75 -4.02 -7.79
CA ASP A 46 0.79 -4.84 -9.01
C ASP A 46 2.09 -5.64 -9.15
N VAL A 47 3.22 -5.13 -8.67
CA VAL A 47 4.47 -5.91 -8.53
C VAL A 47 4.28 -7.03 -7.51
N VAL A 48 3.81 -6.70 -6.30
CA VAL A 48 3.66 -7.66 -5.20
C VAL A 48 2.65 -8.77 -5.55
N LYS A 49 1.57 -8.48 -6.28
CA LYS A 49 0.60 -9.48 -6.76
C LYS A 49 1.24 -10.63 -7.52
N ARG A 50 2.31 -10.37 -8.29
CA ARG A 50 3.02 -11.40 -9.08
C ARG A 50 3.69 -12.44 -8.20
N TYR A 51 4.04 -12.08 -6.96
CA TYR A 51 4.68 -12.95 -5.97
C TYR A 51 3.70 -13.69 -5.07
N TYR A 52 2.43 -13.26 -5.07
CA TYR A 52 1.39 -13.80 -4.21
C TYR A 52 0.12 -14.13 -5.02
N PRO A 53 0.21 -15.06 -6.00
CA PRO A 53 -0.89 -15.34 -6.93
C PRO A 53 -2.17 -15.83 -6.23
N ASP A 54 -2.03 -16.49 -5.07
CA ASP A 54 -3.13 -17.08 -4.32
C ASP A 54 -3.68 -16.19 -3.20
N LYS A 55 -3.19 -14.95 -3.07
CA LYS A 55 -3.59 -14.03 -1.99
C LYS A 55 -4.11 -12.71 -2.54
N GLY A 56 -5.08 -12.13 -1.86
CA GLY A 56 -5.52 -10.76 -2.13
C GLY A 56 -4.43 -9.77 -1.73
N VAL A 57 -3.93 -8.96 -2.66
CA VAL A 57 -2.96 -7.90 -2.35
C VAL A 57 -3.67 -6.56 -2.25
N VAL A 58 -3.53 -5.91 -1.09
CA VAL A 58 -4.21 -4.66 -0.75
C VAL A 58 -3.17 -3.57 -0.52
N GLY A 59 -3.33 -2.44 -1.20
CA GLY A 59 -2.53 -1.24 -0.97
C GLY A 59 -3.05 -0.48 0.24
N VAL A 60 -2.15 0.02 1.07
CA VAL A 60 -2.47 0.84 2.25
C VAL A 60 -1.63 2.10 2.22
N LEU A 61 -2.28 3.25 2.32
CA LEU A 61 -1.65 4.54 2.46
C LEU A 61 -1.89 5.07 3.87
N ALA A 62 -0.84 5.10 4.68
CA ALA A 62 -0.88 5.69 6.01
C ALA A 62 -0.31 7.12 5.97
N GLY A 63 -0.99 8.09 6.56
CA GLY A 63 -0.47 9.45 6.59
C GLY A 63 -1.09 10.37 7.64
N ALA A 64 -0.42 11.49 7.91
CA ALA A 64 -0.83 12.41 8.98
C ALA A 64 -1.73 13.55 8.47
N MET A 65 -1.42 14.06 7.27
CA MET A 65 -2.11 15.18 6.65
C MET A 65 -2.78 14.72 5.35
N VAL A 66 -3.71 13.77 5.46
CA VAL A 66 -4.43 13.25 4.29
C VAL A 66 -5.58 14.19 3.93
N GLY A 67 -5.53 14.78 2.75
CA GLY A 67 -6.62 15.60 2.22
C GLY A 67 -7.81 14.73 1.79
N ARG A 68 -9.04 15.23 1.98
CA ARG A 68 -10.29 14.52 1.64
C ARG A 68 -10.35 14.06 0.18
N GLU A 69 -9.82 14.88 -0.73
CA GLU A 69 -9.73 14.57 -2.17
C GLU A 69 -8.85 13.32 -2.40
N VAL A 70 -7.65 13.30 -1.80
CA VAL A 70 -6.70 12.19 -1.88
C VAL A 70 -7.27 10.92 -1.24
N GLU A 71 -7.93 11.04 -0.09
CA GLU A 71 -8.59 9.91 0.58
C GLU A 71 -9.69 9.31 -0.31
N SER A 72 -10.52 10.17 -0.91
CA SER A 72 -11.61 9.74 -1.80
C SER A 72 -11.05 9.04 -3.04
N TYR A 73 -10.02 9.62 -3.66
CA TYR A 73 -9.34 9.03 -4.80
C TYR A 73 -8.70 7.67 -4.46
N ALA A 74 -7.99 7.57 -3.33
CA ALA A 74 -7.38 6.32 -2.88
C ALA A 74 -8.42 5.21 -2.71
N ARG A 75 -9.53 5.51 -2.01
CA ARG A 75 -10.62 4.55 -1.80
C ARG A 75 -11.29 4.14 -3.10
N GLU A 76 -11.52 5.07 -4.03
CA GLU A 76 -12.05 4.75 -5.36
C GLU A 76 -11.16 3.76 -6.12
N LYS A 77 -9.83 3.86 -5.95
CA LYS A 77 -8.86 2.94 -6.57
C LYS A 77 -8.61 1.66 -5.75
N GLY A 78 -9.31 1.45 -4.64
CA GLY A 78 -9.17 0.25 -3.80
C GLY A 78 -7.94 0.27 -2.88
N VAL A 79 -7.36 1.45 -2.61
CA VAL A 79 -6.31 1.66 -1.60
C VAL A 79 -6.96 2.03 -0.28
N GLU A 80 -6.63 1.29 0.79
CA GLU A 80 -7.07 1.64 2.14
C GLU A 80 -6.27 2.85 2.67
N VAL A 81 -6.94 3.74 3.39
CA VAL A 81 -6.33 4.96 3.94
C VAL A 81 -6.46 4.97 5.45
N TYR A 82 -5.34 5.17 6.14
CA TYR A 82 -5.28 5.34 7.59
C TYR A 82 -4.67 6.70 7.91
N ALA A 83 -5.50 7.62 8.42
CA ALA A 83 -5.08 8.94 8.86
C ALA A 83 -4.83 8.96 10.37
N TYR A 84 -3.67 9.47 10.81
CA TYR A 84 -3.28 9.56 12.23
C TYR A 84 -2.62 10.90 12.58
#